data_AF-A0A2R6NL70-F1
#
_entry.id   AF-A0A2R6NL70-F1
#
_cell.length_a   1.000
_cell.length_b   1.000
_cell.length_c   1.000
_cell.angle_alpha   90.00
_cell.angle_beta   90.00
_cell.angle_gamma   90.00
#
_symmetry.space_group_name_H-M   'P 1'
#
loop_
_entity.id
_entity.type
_entity.pdbx_description
1 polymer ?
#
loop_
_entity_poly.entity_id
_entity_poly.type
_entity_poly.pdbx_seq_one_letter_code
_entity_poly.pdbx_strand_id
1 'polypeptide(L)'
;MSYSNRCSKRNTPHLPRDFLAELERQDMMAGLDSMIYSEEVRKIRICMTDMNSGVPLSHGTVALWKPAHDKRAAGSLLHRAAQSGDHLLVHEMIRLGAAIDGLDSAGRTPLSNAINTYLLTHSCRSLTSTSPAFFSRMRHIAITLIEQHADVNVSEEGHTYLHKACAIKDWELISLLLRHGAKAFPDPREGANVGAPVTFLPNRDHLRFRRLAHSFSDRPRPLRMCPCWSRKPLKECHGSKEGPLVYPNHFRCICGSGKAFRSCSCSGRRLDIVESWDENTGKIRAASIKDGPYEPALLENLANKDDVRGMMEVVQEMNVLLDINRPLVVIDSKWEKGLQEVRNFADQLVKKGYVDPAYAYALRQVNFSPRPQARSMNKRQSKMIQEIWNKAVDDYIDLGHDRRARIEIERSAKIGLSNGALYRLCEGEDCGKMEGKNIKTLRVCSKCKMVRPIL
;
A
#
# COMPACT_ATOMS: atom_id res chain seq x y z
N MET A 1 7.69 14.20 -38.48
CA MET A 1 8.90 14.17 -37.64
C MET A 1 8.89 15.38 -36.70
N SER A 2 8.60 15.15 -35.42
CA SER A 2 9.07 15.96 -34.29
C SER A 2 8.84 15.17 -33.00
N TYR A 3 9.45 13.98 -32.94
CA TYR A 3 9.73 13.34 -31.66
C TYR A 3 10.71 14.26 -30.92
N SER A 4 10.19 15.06 -29.98
CA SER A 4 11.01 15.88 -29.11
C SER A 4 11.77 14.97 -28.14
N ASN A 5 12.97 14.62 -28.61
CA ASN A 5 14.12 14.28 -27.77
C ASN A 5 14.39 15.43 -26.81
N ARG A 6 13.72 15.40 -25.65
CA ARG A 6 14.17 16.01 -24.39
C ARG A 6 13.33 15.43 -23.25
N CYS A 7 13.99 14.83 -22.25
CA CYS A 7 13.44 14.08 -21.11
C CYS A 7 13.27 12.54 -21.29
N SER A 8 14.27 11.81 -21.80
CA SER A 8 14.33 10.33 -21.76
C SER A 8 14.68 9.73 -20.38
N LYS A 9 14.34 10.41 -19.27
CA LYS A 9 14.33 9.87 -17.88
C LYS A 9 12.90 9.86 -17.29
N ARG A 10 11.90 9.87 -18.18
CA ARG A 10 10.45 10.03 -17.93
C ARG A 10 9.91 9.02 -16.93
N ASN A 11 8.97 9.51 -16.14
CA ASN A 11 8.25 8.83 -15.09
C ASN A 11 7.60 7.52 -15.57
N THR A 12 8.17 6.35 -15.23
CA THR A 12 7.61 5.05 -15.64
C THR A 12 6.39 4.71 -14.78
N PRO A 13 5.19 4.58 -15.37
CA PRO A 13 4.02 4.13 -14.64
C PRO A 13 4.21 2.70 -14.11
N HIS A 14 3.53 2.39 -13.02
CA HIS A 14 3.48 1.08 -12.39
C HIS A 14 2.43 0.18 -13.08
N LEU A 15 2.41 0.20 -14.41
CA LEU A 15 1.52 -0.58 -15.29
C LEU A 15 2.36 -1.39 -16.29
N PRO A 16 1.93 -2.60 -16.69
CA PRO A 16 2.65 -3.37 -17.70
C PRO A 16 2.79 -2.58 -19.01
N ARG A 17 3.97 -2.65 -19.63
CA ARG A 17 4.26 -1.89 -20.87
C ARG A 17 3.33 -2.24 -22.01
N ASP A 18 3.03 -3.52 -22.20
CA ASP A 18 2.18 -3.97 -23.30
C ASP A 18 0.73 -3.51 -23.10
N PHE A 19 0.25 -3.53 -21.85
CA PHE A 19 -1.05 -2.98 -21.48
C PHE A 19 -1.14 -1.47 -21.74
N LEU A 20 -0.12 -0.71 -21.31
CA LEU A 20 -0.05 0.73 -21.58
C LEU A 20 -0.09 1.03 -23.08
N ALA A 21 0.78 0.37 -23.86
CA ALA A 21 0.88 0.57 -25.30
C ALA A 21 -0.39 0.16 -26.06
N GLU A 22 -1.13 -0.82 -25.57
CA GLU A 22 -2.42 -1.17 -26.12
C GLU A 22 -3.50 -0.17 -25.79
N LEU A 23 -3.59 0.26 -24.53
CA LEU A 23 -4.58 1.24 -24.12
C LEU A 23 -4.38 2.56 -24.86
N GLU A 24 -3.14 3.06 -24.95
CA GLU A 24 -2.79 4.29 -25.66
C GLU A 24 -3.14 4.26 -27.16
N ARG A 25 -3.26 3.08 -27.79
CA ARG A 25 -3.67 2.93 -29.20
C ARG A 25 -5.17 3.06 -29.42
N GLN A 26 -5.99 3.04 -28.37
CA GLN A 26 -7.44 3.14 -28.52
C GLN A 26 -7.85 4.58 -28.87
N ASP A 27 -8.82 4.74 -29.76
CA ASP A 27 -9.29 6.07 -30.21
C ASP A 27 -9.76 6.97 -29.06
N MET A 28 -10.31 6.36 -27.99
CA MET A 28 -10.72 7.11 -26.80
C MET A 28 -9.56 7.80 -26.08
N MET A 29 -8.32 7.40 -26.33
CA MET A 29 -7.12 7.98 -25.73
C MET A 29 -6.54 9.14 -26.54
N ALA A 30 -7.05 9.40 -27.74
CA ALA A 30 -6.59 10.51 -28.58
C ALA A 30 -6.70 11.86 -27.85
N GLY A 31 -5.59 12.58 -27.79
CA GLY A 31 -5.50 13.90 -27.15
C GLY A 31 -5.59 13.91 -25.61
N LEU A 32 -5.56 12.74 -24.95
CA LEU A 32 -5.51 12.67 -23.49
C LEU A 32 -4.10 13.03 -22.99
N ASP A 33 -3.99 14.14 -22.25
CA ASP A 33 -2.81 14.44 -21.44
C ASP A 33 -2.98 13.85 -20.03
N SER A 34 -2.40 12.67 -19.80
CA SER A 34 -2.58 11.93 -18.55
C SER A 34 -1.63 12.42 -17.46
N MET A 35 -2.18 12.64 -16.26
CA MET A 35 -1.42 12.97 -15.06
C MET A 35 -0.47 11.86 -14.63
N ILE A 36 -0.61 10.64 -15.15
CA ILE A 36 0.29 9.51 -14.85
C ILE A 36 1.76 9.84 -15.11
N TYR A 37 2.02 10.75 -16.05
CA TYR A 37 3.37 11.20 -16.43
C TYR A 37 3.85 12.42 -15.66
N SER A 38 2.98 13.09 -14.88
CA SER A 38 3.31 14.28 -14.08
C SER A 38 4.31 13.99 -12.96
N GLU A 39 5.05 15.02 -12.54
CA GLU A 39 5.99 14.92 -11.42
C GLU A 39 5.27 14.77 -10.08
N GLU A 40 4.05 15.31 -9.98
CA GLU A 40 3.17 15.19 -8.82
C GLU A 40 2.79 13.72 -8.58
N VAL A 41 2.26 13.05 -9.62
CA VAL A 41 1.91 11.63 -9.53
C VAL A 41 3.17 10.76 -9.40
N ARG A 42 4.32 11.18 -9.95
CA ARG A 42 5.61 10.51 -9.70
C ARG A 42 5.92 10.41 -8.21
N LYS A 43 5.84 11.53 -7.49
CA LYS A 43 6.17 11.60 -6.05
C LYS A 43 5.25 10.69 -5.25
N ILE A 44 3.95 10.71 -5.57
CA ILE A 44 2.95 9.87 -4.91
C ILE A 44 3.22 8.40 -5.19
N ARG A 45 3.49 8.03 -6.44
CA ARG A 45 3.88 6.67 -6.82
C ARG A 45 5.12 6.21 -6.06
N ILE A 46 6.14 7.07 -5.89
CA ILE A 46 7.33 6.75 -5.09
C ILE A 46 6.92 6.45 -3.65
N CYS A 47 6.08 7.27 -3.02
CA CYS A 47 5.59 7.02 -1.67
C CYS A 47 4.79 5.72 -1.57
N MET A 48 3.89 5.45 -2.53
CA MET A 48 3.04 4.26 -2.52
C MET A 48 3.79 2.94 -2.77
N THR A 49 4.96 3.01 -3.43
CA THR A 49 5.77 1.82 -3.78
C THR A 49 7.00 1.65 -2.88
N ASP A 50 7.32 2.62 -2.03
CA ASP A 50 8.46 2.55 -1.11
C ASP A 50 8.09 1.74 0.13
N MET A 51 8.75 0.58 0.32
CA MET A 51 8.58 -0.28 1.49
C MET A 51 8.92 0.41 2.81
N ASN A 52 9.66 1.52 2.76
CA ASN A 52 10.11 2.24 3.96
C ASN A 52 9.27 3.46 4.26
N SER A 53 8.31 3.83 3.41
CA SER A 53 7.58 5.10 3.58
C SER A 53 6.84 5.19 4.92
N GLY A 54 6.60 4.06 5.60
CA GLY A 54 5.91 4.02 6.88
C GLY A 54 4.48 4.54 6.80
N VAL A 55 3.99 4.88 5.60
CA VAL A 55 2.62 5.29 5.35
C VAL A 55 1.78 4.02 5.50
N PRO A 56 1.00 3.89 6.57
CA PRO A 56 0.12 2.75 6.72
C PRO A 56 -0.87 2.86 5.57
N LEU A 57 -0.79 1.88 4.68
CA LEU A 57 -1.84 1.61 3.70
C LEU A 57 -3.07 0.97 4.39
N SER A 58 -3.10 0.96 5.73
CA SER A 58 -4.17 0.45 6.58
C SER A 58 -5.09 1.60 7.00
N HIS A 59 -6.39 1.38 6.79
CA HIS A 59 -7.52 2.18 7.26
C HIS A 59 -7.65 3.58 6.65
N GLY A 60 -8.34 3.66 5.50
CA GLY A 60 -9.01 4.89 5.08
C GLY A 60 -8.13 6.09 4.76
N THR A 61 -6.79 5.96 4.85
CA THR A 61 -5.83 6.92 4.31
C THR A 61 -5.78 6.78 2.80
N VAL A 62 -6.85 7.30 2.19
CA VAL A 62 -6.79 8.03 0.93
C VAL A 62 -5.37 8.59 0.81
N ALA A 63 -4.64 8.24 -0.26
CA ALA A 63 -3.50 9.04 -0.66
C ALA A 63 -4.07 10.44 -0.93
N LEU A 64 -4.13 11.25 0.12
CA LEU A 64 -4.73 12.58 0.14
C LEU A 64 -3.80 13.41 -0.71
N TRP A 65 -4.12 13.48 -2.00
CA TRP A 65 -3.59 14.51 -2.84
C TRP A 65 -4.20 15.82 -2.35
N LYS A 66 -3.41 16.60 -1.61
CA LYS A 66 -3.73 17.98 -1.27
C LYS A 66 -2.94 18.87 -2.23
N PRO A 67 -3.55 19.56 -3.20
CA PRO A 67 -2.84 20.61 -3.91
C PRO A 67 -2.50 21.73 -2.93
N ALA A 68 -1.41 22.44 -3.16
CA ALA A 68 -1.01 23.58 -2.33
C ALA A 68 -2.08 24.71 -2.27
N HIS A 69 -3.10 24.68 -3.14
CA HIS A 69 -4.06 25.78 -3.32
C HIS A 69 -5.54 25.42 -3.11
N ASP A 70 -5.90 24.18 -2.75
CA ASP A 70 -7.31 23.83 -2.52
C ASP A 70 -7.51 22.86 -1.36
N LYS A 71 -8.01 23.41 -0.23
CA LYS A 71 -8.32 22.67 1.00
C LYS A 71 -9.65 21.90 0.92
N ARG A 72 -10.47 22.11 -0.12
CA ARG A 72 -11.80 21.48 -0.31
C ARG A 72 -11.79 20.26 -1.21
N ALA A 73 -10.68 19.99 -1.92
CA ALA A 73 -10.51 18.85 -2.83
C ALA A 73 -9.92 17.60 -2.14
N ALA A 74 -10.46 17.20 -0.98
CA ALA A 74 -10.05 15.97 -0.33
C ALA A 74 -10.71 14.76 -1.03
N GLY A 75 -10.12 14.32 -2.13
CA GLY A 75 -10.47 13.10 -2.84
C GLY A 75 -9.20 12.33 -3.24
N SER A 76 -9.29 11.00 -3.29
CA SER A 76 -8.16 10.17 -3.79
C SER A 76 -7.84 10.52 -5.26
N LEU A 77 -6.60 10.28 -5.71
CA LEU A 77 -6.25 10.43 -7.14
C LEU A 77 -7.18 9.64 -8.07
N LEU A 78 -7.75 8.53 -7.58
CA LEU A 78 -8.75 7.74 -8.30
C LEU A 78 -10.04 8.54 -8.55
N HIS A 79 -10.51 9.36 -7.60
CA HIS A 79 -11.67 10.24 -7.81
C HIS A 79 -11.41 11.26 -8.90
N ARG A 80 -10.25 11.92 -8.88
CA ARG A 80 -9.89 12.87 -9.94
C ARG A 80 -9.82 12.17 -11.28
N ALA A 81 -9.12 11.04 -11.35
CA ALA A 81 -8.97 10.31 -12.59
C ALA A 81 -10.33 9.91 -13.18
N ALA A 82 -11.26 9.48 -12.31
CA ALA A 82 -12.62 9.15 -12.68
C ALA A 82 -13.45 10.36 -13.16
N GLN A 83 -13.26 11.53 -12.54
CA GLN A 83 -13.94 12.77 -12.93
C GLN A 83 -13.38 13.38 -14.22
N SER A 84 -12.06 13.35 -14.41
CA SER A 84 -11.36 13.99 -15.53
C SER A 84 -11.21 13.10 -16.76
N GLY A 85 -11.53 11.82 -16.64
CA GLY A 85 -11.39 10.86 -17.74
C GLY A 85 -9.96 10.41 -17.98
N ASP A 86 -9.14 10.45 -16.94
CA ASP A 86 -7.76 9.99 -17.00
C ASP A 86 -7.71 8.46 -16.84
N HIS A 87 -8.00 7.76 -17.95
CA HIS A 87 -8.13 6.31 -17.99
C HIS A 87 -6.84 5.58 -17.59
N LEU A 88 -5.67 6.13 -17.93
CA LEU A 88 -4.38 5.56 -17.54
C LEU A 88 -4.18 5.66 -16.03
N LEU A 89 -4.47 6.83 -15.45
CA LEU A 89 -4.34 7.03 -14.01
C LEU A 89 -5.31 6.15 -13.21
N VAL A 90 -6.53 5.91 -13.69
CA VAL A 90 -7.48 4.97 -13.06
C VAL A 90 -6.85 3.58 -12.90
N HIS A 91 -6.30 3.02 -13.98
CA HIS A 91 -5.70 1.68 -13.93
C HIS A 91 -4.51 1.60 -12.98
N GLU A 92 -3.67 2.64 -12.96
CA GLU A 92 -2.52 2.66 -12.08
C GLU A 92 -2.93 2.77 -10.61
N MET A 93 -3.89 3.65 -10.29
CA MET A 93 -4.35 3.82 -8.92
C MET A 93 -5.00 2.54 -8.39
N ILE A 94 -5.78 1.83 -9.21
CA ILE A 94 -6.33 0.52 -8.87
C ILE A 94 -5.20 -0.51 -8.65
N ARG A 95 -4.19 -0.53 -9.54
CA ARG A 95 -3.02 -1.42 -9.38
C ARG A 95 -2.25 -1.16 -8.10
N LEU A 96 -2.11 0.10 -7.71
CA LEU A 96 -1.45 0.52 -6.48
C LEU A 96 -2.33 0.39 -5.23
N GLY A 97 -3.54 -0.18 -5.36
CA GLY A 97 -4.40 -0.50 -4.23
C GLY A 97 -5.15 0.70 -3.66
N ALA A 98 -5.51 1.68 -4.51
CA ALA A 98 -6.45 2.72 -4.14
C ALA A 98 -7.79 2.10 -3.70
N ALA A 99 -8.41 2.68 -2.66
CA ALA A 99 -9.73 2.25 -2.19
C ALA A 99 -10.77 2.47 -3.30
N ILE A 100 -11.35 1.37 -3.78
CA ILE A 100 -12.26 1.36 -4.93
C ILE A 100 -13.58 2.08 -4.62
N ASP A 101 -14.07 1.95 -3.37
CA ASP A 101 -15.30 2.55 -2.85
C ASP A 101 -15.03 3.65 -1.80
N GLY A 102 -13.78 4.14 -1.71
CA GLY A 102 -13.47 5.24 -0.79
C GLY A 102 -14.28 6.48 -1.14
N LEU A 103 -14.74 7.24 -0.14
CA LEU A 103 -15.55 8.43 -0.36
C LEU A 103 -14.67 9.69 -0.48
N ASP A 104 -15.03 10.60 -1.39
CA ASP A 104 -14.49 11.96 -1.43
C ASP A 104 -15.17 12.88 -0.40
N SER A 105 -14.73 14.14 -0.33
CA SER A 105 -15.30 15.16 0.55
C SER A 105 -16.76 15.51 0.26
N ALA A 106 -17.31 15.08 -0.88
CA ALA A 106 -18.72 15.21 -1.22
C ALA A 106 -19.50 13.91 -0.93
N GLY A 107 -18.87 12.91 -0.29
CA GLY A 107 -19.50 11.63 0.03
C GLY A 107 -19.68 10.71 -1.17
N ARG A 108 -18.96 10.95 -2.27
CA ARG A 108 -19.10 10.19 -3.53
C ARG A 108 -17.96 9.20 -3.69
N THR A 109 -18.24 8.05 -4.30
CA THR A 109 -17.20 7.09 -4.70
C THR A 109 -16.56 7.52 -6.04
N PRO A 110 -15.45 6.91 -6.47
CA PRO A 110 -14.92 7.10 -7.81
C PRO A 110 -15.92 6.69 -8.90
N LEU A 111 -16.70 5.63 -8.67
CA LEU A 111 -17.73 5.18 -9.62
C LEU A 111 -18.85 6.21 -9.76
N SER A 112 -19.26 6.84 -8.65
CA SER A 112 -20.18 7.98 -8.68
C SER A 112 -19.67 9.13 -9.54
N ASN A 113 -18.41 9.53 -9.37
CA ASN A 113 -17.83 10.61 -10.17
C ASN A 113 -17.81 10.27 -11.67
N ALA A 114 -17.46 9.03 -12.03
CA ALA A 114 -17.48 8.58 -13.42
C ALA A 114 -18.89 8.59 -14.02
N ILE A 115 -19.88 8.03 -13.31
CA ILE A 115 -21.27 7.96 -13.79
C ILE A 115 -21.91 9.34 -13.84
N ASN A 116 -21.75 10.19 -12.82
CA ASN A 116 -22.32 11.54 -12.82
C ASN A 116 -21.74 12.39 -13.96
N THR A 117 -20.42 12.31 -14.18
CA THR A 117 -19.79 13.02 -15.31
C THR A 117 -20.26 12.46 -16.65
N TYR A 118 -20.37 11.13 -16.77
CA TYR A 118 -20.93 10.48 -17.95
C TYR A 118 -22.35 10.97 -18.26
N LEU A 119 -23.23 11.04 -17.26
CA LEU A 119 -24.59 11.56 -17.41
C LEU A 119 -24.64 13.02 -17.86
N LEU A 120 -23.86 13.89 -17.20
CA LEU A 120 -23.80 15.32 -17.54
C LEU A 120 -23.40 15.51 -19.01
N THR A 121 -22.43 14.74 -19.50
CA THR A 121 -22.04 14.79 -20.91
C THR A 121 -23.11 14.24 -21.86
N HIS A 122 -23.96 13.33 -21.40
CA HIS A 122 -25.05 12.76 -22.19
C HIS A 122 -26.22 13.74 -22.35
N SER A 123 -26.57 14.45 -21.27
CA SER A 123 -27.64 15.47 -21.27
C SER A 123 -27.24 16.76 -22.00
N CYS A 124 -25.95 17.11 -22.00
CA CYS A 124 -25.45 18.37 -22.58
C CYS A 124 -24.80 18.21 -23.97
N ARG A 125 -25.08 17.13 -24.73
CA ARG A 125 -24.49 16.90 -26.07
C ARG A 125 -24.64 18.08 -27.05
N SER A 126 -25.63 18.96 -26.83
CA SER A 126 -25.86 20.17 -27.64
C SER A 126 -25.09 21.42 -27.16
N LEU A 127 -24.54 21.43 -25.93
CA LEU A 127 -24.01 22.64 -25.27
C LEU A 127 -22.52 22.56 -24.93
N THR A 128 -21.94 21.37 -24.90
CA THR A 128 -20.52 21.18 -24.56
C THR A 128 -19.72 20.76 -25.78
N SER A 129 -18.57 21.41 -26.02
CA SER A 129 -17.54 20.98 -26.98
C SER A 129 -16.81 19.68 -26.54
N THR A 130 -17.51 18.79 -25.84
CA THR A 130 -16.93 17.59 -25.26
C THR A 130 -16.69 16.58 -26.37
N SER A 131 -15.41 16.23 -26.59
CA SER A 131 -15.00 15.27 -27.62
C SER A 131 -15.66 13.89 -27.40
N PRO A 132 -16.09 13.18 -28.47
CA PRO A 132 -16.56 11.78 -28.38
C PRO A 132 -15.59 10.86 -27.63
N ALA A 133 -14.28 11.15 -27.69
CA ALA A 133 -13.26 10.42 -26.95
C ALA A 133 -13.44 10.54 -25.43
N PHE A 134 -13.79 11.74 -24.91
CA PHE A 134 -14.03 11.94 -23.47
C PHE A 134 -15.23 11.13 -22.98
N PHE A 135 -16.32 11.13 -23.75
CA PHE A 135 -17.51 10.33 -23.45
C PHE A 135 -17.18 8.84 -23.37
N SER A 136 -16.42 8.34 -24.35
CA SER A 136 -15.96 6.95 -24.36
C SER A 136 -15.09 6.63 -23.12
N ARG A 137 -14.18 7.54 -22.73
CA ARG A 137 -13.34 7.36 -21.53
C ARG A 137 -14.18 7.28 -20.25
N MET A 138 -15.14 8.17 -20.05
CA MET A 138 -16.04 8.15 -18.90
C MET A 138 -16.73 6.80 -18.74
N ARG A 139 -17.30 6.30 -19.85
CA ARG A 139 -17.99 5.02 -19.87
C ARG A 139 -17.04 3.86 -19.55
N HIS A 140 -15.86 3.81 -20.16
CA HIS A 140 -14.89 2.73 -19.92
C HIS A 140 -14.29 2.77 -18.51
N ILE A 141 -14.15 3.96 -17.90
CA ILE A 141 -13.78 4.07 -16.49
C ILE A 141 -14.85 3.47 -15.59
N ALA A 142 -16.13 3.77 -15.83
CA ALA A 142 -17.23 3.16 -15.07
C ALA A 142 -17.20 1.62 -15.20
N ILE A 143 -17.02 1.11 -16.43
CA ILE A 143 -16.86 -0.33 -16.68
C ILE A 143 -15.69 -0.90 -15.88
N THR A 144 -14.51 -0.26 -15.95
CA THR A 144 -13.31 -0.69 -15.25
C THR A 144 -13.53 -0.77 -13.74
N LEU A 145 -14.18 0.23 -13.14
CA LEU A 145 -14.47 0.25 -11.71
C LEU A 145 -15.44 -0.87 -11.30
N ILE A 146 -16.49 -1.11 -12.10
CA ILE A 146 -17.46 -2.20 -11.88
C ILE A 146 -16.80 -3.58 -11.99
N GLU A 147 -15.94 -3.79 -12.99
CA GLU A 147 -15.15 -5.02 -13.18
C GLU A 147 -14.12 -5.23 -12.06
N GLN A 148 -13.67 -4.13 -11.44
CA GLN A 148 -12.82 -4.12 -10.25
C GLN A 148 -13.60 -4.23 -8.94
N HIS A 149 -14.87 -4.62 -9.05
CA HIS A 149 -15.76 -4.97 -7.95
C HIS A 149 -16.23 -3.80 -7.08
N ALA A 150 -16.18 -2.55 -7.58
CA ALA A 150 -16.83 -1.41 -6.92
C ALA A 150 -18.29 -1.70 -6.55
N ASP A 151 -18.78 -1.17 -5.42
CA ASP A 151 -20.17 -1.36 -5.01
C ASP A 151 -21.11 -0.67 -6.01
N VAL A 152 -21.98 -1.46 -6.65
CA VAL A 152 -22.91 -1.01 -7.69
C VAL A 152 -24.25 -0.54 -7.12
N ASN A 153 -24.49 -0.74 -5.82
CA ASN A 153 -25.77 -0.43 -5.16
C ASN A 153 -25.74 0.88 -4.37
N VAL A 154 -24.63 1.62 -4.40
CA VAL A 154 -24.54 2.96 -3.83
C VAL A 154 -25.66 3.83 -4.39
N SER A 155 -26.34 4.54 -3.48
CA SER A 155 -27.45 5.45 -3.80
C SER A 155 -27.05 6.88 -3.46
N GLU A 156 -27.27 7.79 -4.41
CA GLU A 156 -27.10 9.24 -4.23
C GLU A 156 -28.44 9.91 -4.47
N GLU A 157 -28.93 10.68 -3.50
CA GLU A 157 -30.23 11.35 -3.59
C GLU A 157 -31.38 10.38 -3.93
N GLY A 158 -31.32 9.14 -3.44
CA GLY A 158 -32.29 8.07 -3.75
C GLY A 158 -32.07 7.34 -5.07
N HIS A 159 -31.13 7.79 -5.90
CA HIS A 159 -30.85 7.18 -7.20
C HIS A 159 -29.59 6.32 -7.15
N THR A 160 -29.77 5.00 -7.27
CA THR A 160 -28.65 4.09 -7.55
C THR A 160 -28.08 4.30 -8.96
N TYR A 161 -26.90 3.75 -9.22
CA TYR A 161 -26.31 3.75 -10.57
C TYR A 161 -27.21 3.10 -11.63
N LEU A 162 -28.04 2.12 -11.24
CA LEU A 162 -28.98 1.49 -12.16
C LEU A 162 -30.12 2.43 -12.57
N HIS A 163 -30.61 3.28 -11.66
CA HIS A 163 -31.58 4.33 -11.99
C HIS A 163 -30.98 5.30 -13.03
N LYS A 164 -29.73 5.74 -12.76
CA LYS A 164 -28.96 6.65 -13.62
C LYS A 164 -28.77 6.06 -15.03
N ALA A 165 -28.38 4.80 -15.14
CA ALA A 165 -28.23 4.10 -16.42
C ALA A 165 -29.57 3.95 -17.19
N CYS A 166 -30.66 3.69 -16.47
CA CYS A 166 -32.01 3.63 -17.03
C CYS A 166 -32.46 4.98 -17.62
N ALA A 167 -32.20 6.09 -16.92
CA ALA A 167 -32.59 7.42 -17.38
C ALA A 167 -31.97 7.81 -18.74
N ILE A 168 -30.72 7.38 -19.00
CA ILE A 168 -30.05 7.61 -20.30
C ILE A 168 -30.20 6.46 -21.30
N LYS A 169 -30.89 5.37 -20.93
CA LYS A 169 -31.12 4.18 -21.77
C LYS A 169 -29.82 3.52 -22.29
N ASP A 170 -28.75 3.56 -21.51
CA ASP A 170 -27.49 2.86 -21.82
C ASP A 170 -27.63 1.38 -21.45
N TRP A 171 -28.12 0.58 -22.40
CA TRP A 171 -28.45 -0.83 -22.18
C TRP A 171 -27.25 -1.69 -21.83
N GLU A 172 -26.08 -1.35 -22.33
CA GLU A 172 -24.85 -2.03 -21.99
C GLU A 172 -24.45 -1.75 -20.54
N LEU A 173 -24.55 -0.49 -20.06
CA LEU A 173 -24.30 -0.16 -18.66
C LEU A 173 -25.36 -0.78 -17.73
N ILE A 174 -26.64 -0.79 -18.13
CA ILE A 174 -27.72 -1.50 -17.41
C ILE A 174 -27.37 -2.99 -17.28
N SER A 175 -27.01 -3.64 -18.39
CA SER A 175 -26.64 -5.05 -18.43
C SER A 175 -25.43 -5.34 -17.53
N LEU A 176 -24.40 -4.49 -17.59
CA LEU A 176 -23.20 -4.63 -16.77
C LEU A 176 -23.50 -4.50 -15.27
N LEU A 177 -24.27 -3.48 -14.88
CA LEU A 177 -24.65 -3.27 -13.47
C LEU A 177 -25.46 -4.45 -12.93
N LEU A 178 -26.46 -4.93 -13.68
CA LEU A 178 -27.25 -6.11 -13.30
C LEU A 178 -26.38 -7.36 -13.19
N ARG A 179 -25.51 -7.60 -14.17
CA ARG A 179 -24.54 -8.71 -14.16
C ARG A 179 -23.61 -8.66 -12.95
N HIS A 180 -23.30 -7.45 -12.44
CA HIS A 180 -22.45 -7.25 -11.28
C HIS A 180 -23.21 -7.11 -9.95
N GLY A 181 -24.51 -7.45 -9.92
CA GLY A 181 -25.29 -7.55 -8.68
C GLY A 181 -26.06 -6.29 -8.29
N ALA A 182 -26.35 -5.39 -9.25
CA ALA A 182 -27.22 -4.25 -8.98
C ALA A 182 -28.66 -4.71 -8.67
N LYS A 183 -29.24 -4.19 -7.58
CA LYS A 183 -30.63 -4.47 -7.17
C LYS A 183 -31.58 -3.87 -8.19
N ALA A 184 -32.22 -4.72 -9.00
CA ALA A 184 -33.18 -4.29 -10.02
C ALA A 184 -34.48 -3.73 -9.43
N PHE A 185 -34.84 -4.19 -8.23
CA PHE A 185 -36.03 -3.79 -7.49
C PHE A 185 -35.63 -3.56 -6.01
N PRO A 186 -35.01 -2.42 -5.69
CA PRO A 186 -34.62 -2.10 -4.33
C PRO A 186 -35.85 -1.96 -3.42
N ASP A 187 -35.71 -2.28 -2.13
CA ASP A 187 -36.78 -2.09 -1.16
C ASP A 187 -37.07 -0.58 -1.03
N PRO A 188 -38.33 -0.12 -1.19
CA PRO A 188 -38.72 1.27 -0.99
C PRO A 188 -38.29 1.87 0.36
N ARG A 189 -38.02 1.02 1.37
CA ARG A 189 -37.56 1.42 2.71
C ARG A 189 -36.05 1.69 2.78
N GLU A 190 -35.26 1.24 1.80
CA GLU A 190 -33.78 1.35 1.81
C GLU A 190 -33.26 2.67 1.22
N GLY A 191 -34.10 3.57 0.71
CA GLY A 191 -33.63 4.89 0.27
C GLY A 191 -34.52 5.63 -0.72
N ALA A 192 -35.41 6.46 -0.17
CA ALA A 192 -36.16 7.55 -0.79
C ALA A 192 -37.34 7.18 -1.71
N ASN A 193 -38.27 8.14 -1.79
CA ASN A 193 -39.52 8.22 -2.57
C ASN A 193 -39.40 8.00 -4.09
N VAL A 194 -38.33 7.37 -4.57
CA VAL A 194 -37.99 7.20 -5.97
C VAL A 194 -38.44 5.81 -6.43
N GLY A 195 -39.20 5.75 -7.52
CA GLY A 195 -39.65 4.47 -8.09
C GLY A 195 -38.50 3.59 -8.52
N ALA A 196 -38.74 2.27 -8.67
CA ALA A 196 -37.73 1.30 -9.08
C ALA A 196 -37.04 1.71 -10.41
N PRO A 197 -35.78 1.31 -10.67
CA PRO A 197 -35.02 1.74 -11.86
C PRO A 197 -35.78 1.65 -13.19
N VAL A 198 -36.62 0.63 -13.36
CA VAL A 198 -37.46 0.42 -14.54
C VAL A 198 -38.42 1.59 -14.83
N THR A 199 -38.84 2.36 -13.83
CA THR A 199 -39.75 3.51 -14.01
C THR A 199 -39.10 4.67 -14.76
N PHE A 200 -37.76 4.70 -14.86
CA PHE A 200 -37.01 5.68 -15.65
C PHE A 200 -36.88 5.28 -17.13
N LEU A 201 -37.37 4.09 -17.50
CA LEU A 201 -37.46 3.62 -18.88
C LEU A 201 -38.87 3.86 -19.44
N PRO A 202 -39.00 4.05 -20.77
CA PRO A 202 -40.33 4.10 -21.39
C PRO A 202 -41.04 2.74 -21.27
N ASN A 203 -42.37 2.74 -21.21
CA ASN A 203 -43.17 1.52 -20.99
C ASN A 203 -42.82 0.34 -21.92
N ARG A 204 -42.48 0.61 -23.18
CA ARG A 204 -42.07 -0.42 -24.16
C ARG A 204 -40.81 -1.20 -23.74
N ASP A 205 -39.96 -0.59 -22.92
CA ASP A 205 -38.68 -1.15 -22.48
C ASP A 205 -38.79 -1.90 -21.14
N HIS A 206 -39.91 -1.81 -20.44
CA HIS A 206 -40.10 -2.44 -19.12
C HIS A 206 -39.98 -3.96 -19.19
N LEU A 207 -40.56 -4.58 -20.22
CA LEU A 207 -40.47 -6.04 -20.39
C LEU A 207 -39.03 -6.47 -20.70
N ARG A 208 -38.30 -5.70 -21.51
CA ARG A 208 -36.88 -5.94 -21.80
C ARG A 208 -36.03 -5.86 -20.53
N PHE A 209 -36.23 -4.83 -19.71
CA PHE A 209 -35.53 -4.67 -18.44
C PHE A 209 -35.81 -5.85 -17.49
N ARG A 210 -37.09 -6.23 -17.31
CA ARG A 210 -37.47 -7.34 -16.42
C ARG A 210 -36.83 -8.67 -16.85
N ARG A 211 -36.87 -8.99 -18.16
CA ARG A 211 -36.22 -10.19 -18.71
C ARG A 211 -34.71 -10.18 -18.47
N LEU A 212 -34.07 -9.03 -18.68
CA LEU A 212 -32.64 -8.86 -18.45
C LEU A 212 -32.26 -9.03 -16.97
N ALA A 213 -33.00 -8.39 -16.06
CA ALA A 213 -32.79 -8.51 -14.62
C ALA A 213 -32.93 -9.97 -14.14
N HIS A 214 -33.98 -10.66 -14.58
CA HIS A 214 -34.18 -12.08 -14.28
C HIS A 214 -33.06 -12.95 -14.86
N SER A 215 -32.47 -12.60 -16.00
CA SER A 215 -31.37 -13.39 -16.57
C SER A 215 -30.10 -13.40 -15.70
N PHE A 216 -29.97 -12.44 -14.77
CA PHE A 216 -28.82 -12.28 -13.88
C PHE A 216 -29.12 -12.52 -12.40
N SER A 217 -30.38 -12.70 -11.97
CA SER A 217 -30.77 -12.80 -10.55
C SER A 217 -30.03 -13.90 -9.79
N ASP A 218 -29.84 -15.06 -10.43
CA ASP A 218 -29.22 -16.24 -9.81
C ASP A 218 -27.76 -16.43 -10.23
N ARG A 219 -27.19 -15.49 -11.00
CA ARG A 219 -25.82 -15.60 -11.46
C ARG A 219 -24.85 -14.99 -10.45
N PRO A 220 -23.75 -15.69 -10.11
CA PRO A 220 -22.73 -15.08 -9.29
C PRO A 220 -22.09 -13.90 -10.03
N ARG A 221 -21.68 -12.88 -9.26
CA ARG A 221 -20.90 -11.75 -9.79
C ARG A 221 -19.68 -12.29 -10.56
N PRO A 222 -19.40 -11.80 -11.78
CA PRO A 222 -18.22 -12.21 -12.54
C PRO A 222 -16.94 -12.07 -11.72
N LEU A 223 -15.97 -12.96 -11.95
CA LEU A 223 -14.68 -12.93 -11.25
C LEU A 223 -13.99 -11.58 -11.46
N ARG A 224 -13.43 -11.03 -10.38
CA ARG A 224 -12.65 -9.80 -10.43
C ARG A 224 -11.41 -10.01 -11.28
N MET A 225 -11.16 -9.14 -12.25
CA MET A 225 -9.92 -9.14 -13.01
C MET A 225 -8.75 -8.71 -12.13
N CYS A 226 -7.58 -9.35 -12.27
CA CYS A 226 -6.44 -9.00 -11.44
C CYS A 226 -5.98 -7.56 -11.72
N PRO A 227 -5.81 -6.68 -10.70
CA PRO A 227 -5.30 -5.32 -10.84
C PRO A 227 -3.88 -5.20 -11.41
N CYS A 228 -3.21 -6.32 -11.72
CA CYS A 228 -1.96 -6.31 -12.47
C CYS A 228 -2.15 -6.16 -13.97
N TRP A 229 -3.40 -6.20 -14.46
CA TRP A 229 -3.76 -6.05 -15.87
C TRP A 229 -3.14 -7.14 -16.77
N SER A 230 -2.87 -8.32 -16.20
CA SER A 230 -2.45 -9.52 -16.93
C SER A 230 -3.56 -10.19 -17.74
N ARG A 231 -4.79 -9.66 -17.66
CA ARG A 231 -6.03 -10.23 -18.21
C ARG A 231 -6.42 -11.59 -17.62
N LYS A 232 -5.84 -11.95 -16.47
CA LYS A 232 -6.30 -13.11 -15.70
C LYS A 232 -7.23 -12.65 -14.57
N PRO A 233 -8.23 -13.47 -14.21
CA PRO A 233 -8.96 -13.30 -12.95
C PRO A 233 -8.00 -13.26 -11.76
N LEU A 234 -8.34 -12.50 -10.72
CA LEU A 234 -7.51 -12.35 -9.52
C LEU A 234 -7.18 -13.72 -8.88
N LYS A 235 -8.18 -14.60 -8.78
CA LYS A 235 -8.04 -15.96 -8.24
C LYS A 235 -7.13 -16.87 -9.06
N GLU A 236 -6.83 -16.51 -10.30
CA GLU A 236 -5.95 -17.23 -11.22
C GLU A 236 -4.62 -16.48 -11.45
N CYS A 237 -4.35 -15.45 -10.63
CA CYS A 237 -3.19 -14.58 -10.76
C CYS A 237 -2.58 -14.28 -9.38
N HIS A 238 -2.53 -13.02 -8.95
CA HIS A 238 -1.96 -12.65 -7.64
C HIS A 238 -2.71 -13.23 -6.44
N GLY A 239 -3.98 -13.63 -6.59
CA GLY A 239 -4.78 -14.36 -5.60
C GLY A 239 -4.82 -15.87 -5.85
N SER A 240 -3.96 -16.41 -6.72
CA SER A 240 -3.83 -17.84 -6.95
C SER A 240 -3.19 -18.56 -5.76
N LYS A 241 -3.56 -19.83 -5.58
CA LYS A 241 -2.92 -20.73 -4.61
C LYS A 241 -1.55 -21.26 -5.07
N GLU A 242 -1.17 -21.01 -6.32
CA GLU A 242 0.11 -21.44 -6.90
C GLU A 242 1.33 -20.69 -6.33
N GLY A 243 1.11 -19.64 -5.54
CA GLY A 243 2.15 -18.88 -4.87
C GLY A 243 2.37 -17.48 -5.47
N PRO A 244 3.32 -16.71 -4.91
CA PRO A 244 3.53 -15.32 -5.28
C PRO A 244 4.24 -15.21 -6.64
N LEU A 245 3.94 -14.14 -7.39
CA LEU A 245 4.46 -13.91 -8.74
C LEU A 245 5.73 -13.07 -8.72
N VAL A 246 6.63 -13.24 -9.70
CA VAL A 246 7.87 -12.44 -9.75
C VAL A 246 7.59 -10.95 -9.97
N TYR A 247 8.25 -10.08 -9.20
CA TYR A 247 8.12 -8.63 -9.31
C TYR A 247 8.58 -8.13 -10.69
N PRO A 248 7.78 -7.30 -11.39
CA PRO A 248 8.14 -6.86 -12.74
C PRO A 248 9.43 -6.02 -12.79
N ASN A 249 10.41 -6.50 -13.55
CA ASN A 249 11.73 -5.87 -13.69
C ASN A 249 11.72 -4.42 -14.20
N HIS A 250 10.72 -4.03 -14.98
CA HIS A 250 10.58 -2.69 -15.52
C HIS A 250 9.87 -1.72 -14.57
N PHE A 251 9.26 -2.23 -13.49
CA PHE A 251 8.63 -1.39 -12.48
C PHE A 251 9.65 -0.70 -11.60
N ARG A 252 9.20 0.31 -10.87
CA ARG A 252 10.03 1.03 -9.90
C ARG A 252 10.47 0.09 -8.78
N CYS A 253 11.75 0.12 -8.43
CA CYS A 253 12.21 -0.63 -7.28
C CYS A 253 11.59 -0.09 -5.98
N ILE A 254 11.10 -1.01 -5.15
CA ILE A 254 10.42 -0.73 -3.88
C ILE A 254 11.33 -0.22 -2.75
N CYS A 255 12.63 -0.03 -3.02
CA CYS A 255 13.60 0.47 -2.04
C CYS A 255 13.64 2.00 -1.91
N GLY A 256 12.74 2.72 -2.60
CA GLY A 256 12.68 4.18 -2.59
C GLY A 256 13.77 4.89 -3.43
N SER A 257 14.64 4.15 -4.14
CA SER A 257 15.74 4.74 -4.93
C SER A 257 15.29 5.57 -6.14
N GLY A 258 14.03 5.45 -6.54
CA GLY A 258 13.53 6.13 -7.71
C GLY A 258 13.85 5.45 -9.06
N LYS A 259 14.61 4.34 -9.06
CA LYS A 259 15.04 3.60 -10.26
C LYS A 259 14.10 2.45 -10.60
N ALA A 260 14.07 1.99 -11.85
CA ALA A 260 13.44 0.72 -12.21
C ALA A 260 14.17 -0.45 -11.54
N PHE A 261 13.47 -1.54 -11.20
CA PHE A 261 13.99 -2.67 -10.43
C PHE A 261 15.21 -3.30 -11.11
N ARG A 262 15.12 -3.60 -12.40
CA ARG A 262 16.25 -4.14 -13.21
C ARG A 262 17.50 -3.27 -13.20
N SER A 263 17.34 -1.96 -13.03
CA SER A 263 18.43 -0.98 -13.05
C SER A 263 18.80 -0.50 -11.65
N CYS A 264 18.15 -1.05 -10.62
CA CYS A 264 18.42 -0.76 -9.23
C CYS A 264 19.41 -1.78 -8.69
N SER A 265 20.27 -1.34 -7.77
CA SER A 265 21.22 -2.23 -7.09
C SER A 265 20.54 -3.39 -6.33
N CYS A 266 19.23 -3.28 -6.05
CA CYS A 266 18.43 -4.37 -5.47
C CYS A 266 18.33 -5.59 -6.40
N SER A 267 18.23 -5.39 -7.71
CA SER A 267 18.20 -6.51 -8.69
C SER A 267 19.55 -7.24 -8.75
N GLY A 268 20.66 -6.51 -8.74
CA GLY A 268 22.01 -7.10 -8.73
C GLY A 268 22.40 -7.81 -7.41
N ARG A 269 21.68 -7.54 -6.31
CA ARG A 269 21.89 -8.20 -5.00
C ARG A 269 21.19 -9.57 -4.88
N ARG A 270 20.56 -10.06 -5.95
CA ARG A 270 19.68 -11.26 -5.92
C ARG A 270 18.63 -11.16 -4.80
N LEU A 271 18.03 -9.97 -4.64
CA LEU A 271 16.80 -9.86 -3.86
C LEU A 271 15.69 -10.37 -4.78
N ASP A 272 15.22 -11.57 -4.52
CA ASP A 272 14.03 -12.07 -5.19
C ASP A 272 12.85 -11.27 -4.62
N ILE A 273 12.25 -10.42 -5.42
CA ILE A 273 11.04 -9.67 -5.04
C ILE A 273 9.88 -10.33 -5.75
N VAL A 274 8.80 -10.56 -5.02
CA VAL A 274 7.56 -11.15 -5.51
C VAL A 274 6.37 -10.28 -5.18
N GLU A 275 5.28 -10.44 -5.94
CA GLU A 275 3.99 -9.83 -5.73
C GLU A 275 2.94 -10.89 -5.36
N SER A 276 2.13 -10.65 -4.34
CA SER A 276 0.95 -11.45 -4.00
C SER A 276 -0.23 -10.56 -3.63
N TRP A 277 -1.43 -11.14 -3.66
CA TRP A 277 -2.64 -10.46 -3.19
C TRP A 277 -2.73 -10.52 -1.66
N ASP A 278 -2.96 -9.37 -1.04
CA ASP A 278 -3.26 -9.25 0.39
C ASP A 278 -4.77 -9.08 0.55
N GLU A 279 -5.45 -10.12 1.04
CA GLU A 279 -6.90 -10.12 1.25
C GLU A 279 -7.35 -9.12 2.32
N ASN A 280 -6.53 -8.86 3.34
CA ASN A 280 -6.90 -7.93 4.41
C ASN A 280 -6.96 -6.48 3.90
N THR A 281 -6.06 -6.16 2.99
CA THR A 281 -5.92 -4.79 2.50
C THR A 281 -6.48 -4.58 1.09
N GLY A 282 -6.83 -5.67 0.39
CA GLY A 282 -7.46 -5.66 -0.93
C GLY A 282 -6.53 -5.17 -2.05
N LYS A 283 -5.23 -5.50 -1.98
CA LYS A 283 -4.22 -4.96 -2.89
C LYS A 283 -3.05 -5.90 -3.14
N ILE A 284 -2.38 -5.69 -4.27
CA ILE A 284 -1.17 -6.41 -4.63
C ILE A 284 -0.01 -5.84 -3.81
N ARG A 285 0.68 -6.69 -3.05
CA ARG A 285 1.85 -6.31 -2.24
C ARG A 285 3.10 -6.94 -2.82
N ALA A 286 4.16 -6.14 -2.89
CA ALA A 286 5.50 -6.61 -3.20
C ALA A 286 6.27 -6.92 -1.91
N ALA A 287 6.94 -8.08 -1.85
CA ALA A 287 7.75 -8.54 -0.72
C ALA A 287 9.01 -9.28 -1.23
N SER A 288 10.03 -9.53 -0.40
CA SER A 288 11.19 -10.31 -0.82
C SER A 288 11.02 -11.80 -0.50
N ILE A 289 11.44 -12.73 -1.38
CA ILE A 289 11.38 -14.18 -1.11
C ILE A 289 12.37 -14.61 -0.01
N LYS A 290 13.37 -13.78 0.32
CA LYS A 290 14.18 -14.01 1.54
C LYS A 290 13.35 -13.90 2.84
N ASP A 291 12.07 -13.55 2.73
CA ASP A 291 11.04 -13.46 3.76
C ASP A 291 10.09 -14.70 3.73
N GLY A 292 10.61 -15.91 3.47
CA GLY A 292 9.83 -17.15 3.28
C GLY A 292 8.89 -17.51 4.45
N PRO A 293 7.83 -18.33 4.22
CA PRO A 293 6.81 -18.59 5.23
C PRO A 293 7.38 -19.40 6.39
N TYR A 294 7.18 -18.92 7.62
CA TYR A 294 7.42 -19.70 8.82
C TYR A 294 6.28 -20.71 9.04
N GLU A 295 6.65 -21.98 9.23
CA GLU A 295 5.73 -23.10 9.48
C GLU A 295 5.17 -23.00 10.92
N PRO A 296 3.84 -22.99 11.14
CA PRO A 296 3.23 -22.71 12.46
C PRO A 296 3.46 -23.74 13.56
N ALA A 297 4.19 -24.83 13.30
CA ALA A 297 4.28 -25.99 14.20
C ALA A 297 5.11 -25.77 15.49
N LEU A 298 5.78 -24.63 15.65
CA LEU A 298 6.65 -24.38 16.81
C LEU A 298 5.95 -23.66 17.98
N LEU A 299 4.81 -23.00 17.76
CA LEU A 299 4.16 -22.13 18.75
C LEU A 299 3.42 -22.86 19.89
N GLU A 300 3.20 -24.18 19.79
CA GLU A 300 2.45 -24.94 20.80
C GLU A 300 3.26 -25.29 22.07
N ASN A 301 4.57 -25.04 22.11
CA ASN A 301 5.43 -25.48 23.22
C ASN A 301 5.89 -24.38 24.20
N LEU A 302 5.38 -23.17 24.10
CA LEU A 302 5.88 -22.01 24.86
C LEU A 302 5.30 -21.85 26.28
N ALA A 303 4.45 -22.75 26.75
CA ALA A 303 3.77 -22.59 28.02
C ALA A 303 4.54 -23.13 29.25
N ASN A 304 5.61 -23.92 29.11
CA ASN A 304 6.28 -24.54 30.26
C ASN A 304 7.77 -24.78 30.02
N LYS A 305 8.65 -23.81 30.30
CA LYS A 305 10.09 -24.08 30.54
C LYS A 305 10.69 -23.07 31.51
N ASP A 306 10.64 -23.40 32.80
CA ASP A 306 11.49 -22.80 33.83
C ASP A 306 12.92 -23.31 33.66
N ASP A 307 13.75 -22.62 32.87
CA ASP A 307 15.18 -22.39 33.16
C ASP A 307 15.86 -21.49 32.11
N VAL A 308 17.05 -20.96 32.42
CA VAL A 308 17.89 -20.07 31.58
C VAL A 308 18.12 -20.59 30.15
N ARG A 309 18.09 -21.92 29.94
CA ARG A 309 18.16 -22.57 28.62
C ARG A 309 16.90 -22.33 27.77
N GLY A 310 15.73 -22.30 28.39
CA GLY A 310 14.47 -21.94 27.75
C GLY A 310 14.46 -20.49 27.25
N MET A 311 15.19 -19.59 27.92
CA MET A 311 15.27 -18.18 27.49
C MET A 311 16.19 -17.98 26.28
N MET A 312 17.24 -18.78 26.12
CA MET A 312 18.07 -18.78 24.90
C MET A 312 17.30 -19.40 23.71
N GLU A 313 16.52 -20.46 23.96
CA GLU A 313 15.57 -21.00 22.98
C GLU A 313 14.51 -19.96 22.62
N VAL A 314 13.95 -19.21 23.58
CA VAL A 314 13.01 -18.10 23.33
C VAL A 314 13.66 -16.91 22.62
N VAL A 315 14.94 -16.61 22.83
CA VAL A 315 15.66 -15.56 22.07
C VAL A 315 16.01 -16.04 20.66
N GLN A 316 16.33 -17.32 20.47
CA GLN A 316 16.48 -17.95 19.16
C GLN A 316 15.13 -18.08 18.44
N GLU A 317 14.05 -18.35 19.15
CA GLU A 317 12.70 -18.43 18.60
C GLU A 317 12.05 -17.06 18.45
N MET A 318 12.35 -16.05 19.25
CA MET A 318 12.05 -14.64 18.96
C MET A 318 12.80 -14.19 17.72
N ASN A 319 14.04 -14.65 17.51
CA ASN A 319 14.75 -14.41 16.27
C ASN A 319 14.05 -15.08 15.07
N VAL A 320 13.39 -16.22 15.28
CA VAL A 320 12.60 -16.92 14.27
C VAL A 320 11.19 -16.31 14.06
N LEU A 321 10.50 -15.88 15.12
CA LEU A 321 9.17 -15.25 15.14
C LEU A 321 9.20 -13.79 14.66
N LEU A 322 10.28 -13.06 14.98
CA LEU A 322 10.52 -11.70 14.48
C LEU A 322 11.09 -11.68 13.06
N ASP A 323 11.48 -12.83 12.52
CA ASP A 323 12.11 -13.04 11.22
C ASP A 323 13.24 -12.02 10.94
N ILE A 324 14.47 -12.42 11.26
CA ILE A 324 15.73 -11.65 11.18
C ILE A 324 16.01 -11.05 9.79
N ASN A 325 15.29 -11.48 8.75
CA ASN A 325 15.38 -10.96 7.39
C ASN A 325 14.16 -10.13 6.95
N ARG A 326 13.11 -10.03 7.77
CA ARG A 326 11.84 -9.36 7.47
C ARG A 326 12.01 -7.85 7.32
N PRO A 327 11.53 -7.22 6.24
CA PRO A 327 11.42 -5.78 6.14
C PRO A 327 10.51 -5.23 7.24
N LEU A 328 10.88 -4.09 7.81
CA LEU A 328 10.34 -3.46 9.03
C LEU A 328 8.84 -3.08 9.01
N VAL A 329 8.04 -3.52 8.03
CA VAL A 329 6.67 -3.02 7.80
C VAL A 329 5.68 -4.12 7.37
N VAL A 330 5.75 -5.30 7.99
CA VAL A 330 4.68 -6.30 7.87
C VAL A 330 3.80 -6.25 9.12
N ILE A 331 2.77 -5.40 9.12
CA ILE A 331 1.70 -5.44 10.12
C ILE A 331 0.61 -6.36 9.57
N ASP A 332 0.55 -7.60 10.06
CA ASP A 332 -0.63 -8.47 10.00
C ASP A 332 -1.11 -8.80 11.43
N SER A 333 -2.27 -9.46 11.55
CA SER A 333 -2.85 -9.81 12.86
C SER A 333 -2.00 -10.80 13.67
N LYS A 334 -1.06 -11.54 13.05
CA LYS A 334 -0.07 -12.39 13.73
C LYS A 334 1.12 -11.56 14.24
N TRP A 335 1.53 -10.53 13.51
CA TRP A 335 2.56 -9.57 13.93
C TRP A 335 2.13 -8.72 15.12
N GLU A 336 0.87 -8.32 15.18
CA GLU A 336 0.32 -7.57 16.32
C GLU A 336 0.34 -8.41 17.61
N LYS A 337 0.05 -9.71 17.52
CA LYS A 337 0.25 -10.67 18.61
C LYS A 337 1.72 -10.83 18.98
N GLY A 338 2.61 -11.02 18.01
CA GLY A 338 4.05 -11.15 18.25
C GLY A 338 4.69 -9.88 18.87
N LEU A 339 4.27 -8.69 18.45
CA LEU A 339 4.69 -7.43 19.08
C LEU A 339 4.16 -7.29 20.51
N GLN A 340 2.93 -7.75 20.77
CA GLN A 340 2.38 -7.76 22.13
C GLN A 340 3.17 -8.71 23.05
N GLU A 341 3.58 -9.86 22.53
CA GLU A 341 4.46 -10.80 23.25
C GLU A 341 5.86 -10.21 23.48
N VAL A 342 6.48 -9.61 22.47
CA VAL A 342 7.79 -8.92 22.58
C VAL A 342 7.73 -7.78 23.59
N ARG A 343 6.62 -7.02 23.64
CA ARG A 343 6.37 -5.98 24.64
C ARG A 343 6.27 -6.56 26.06
N ASN A 344 5.57 -7.68 26.23
CA ASN A 344 5.47 -8.39 27.50
C ASN A 344 6.83 -8.97 27.95
N PHE A 345 7.67 -9.40 27.01
CA PHE A 345 9.03 -9.88 27.27
C PHE A 345 10.02 -8.75 27.59
N ALA A 346 9.88 -7.58 26.95
CA ALA A 346 10.77 -6.44 27.18
C ALA A 346 10.80 -6.01 28.66
N ASP A 347 9.64 -6.00 29.34
CA ASP A 347 9.56 -5.68 30.77
C ASP A 347 10.30 -6.71 31.64
N GLN A 348 10.24 -7.99 31.28
CA GLN A 348 10.96 -9.04 31.99
C GLN A 348 12.47 -8.95 31.76
N LEU A 349 12.90 -8.63 30.53
CA LEU A 349 14.31 -8.45 30.20
C LEU A 349 14.93 -7.24 30.89
N VAL A 350 14.17 -6.14 31.02
CA VAL A 350 14.57 -4.97 31.81
C VAL A 350 14.69 -5.35 33.29
N LYS A 351 13.69 -6.05 33.86
CA LYS A 351 13.74 -6.51 35.26
C LYS A 351 14.94 -7.42 35.55
N LYS A 352 15.33 -8.26 34.58
CA LYS A 352 16.50 -9.15 34.67
C LYS A 352 17.83 -8.46 34.30
N GLY A 353 17.82 -7.18 33.93
CA GLY A 353 19.02 -6.41 33.60
C GLY A 353 19.66 -6.71 32.25
N TYR A 354 18.97 -7.44 31.36
CA TYR A 354 19.50 -7.81 30.04
C TYR A 354 19.31 -6.73 28.97
N VAL A 355 18.30 -5.88 29.13
CA VAL A 355 17.96 -4.82 28.16
C VAL A 355 17.85 -3.49 28.89
N ASP A 356 18.37 -2.44 28.26
CA ASP A 356 18.28 -1.08 28.79
C ASP A 356 16.81 -0.59 28.82
N PRO A 357 16.35 0.04 29.90
CA PRO A 357 14.98 0.57 29.99
C PRO A 357 14.60 1.51 28.83
N ALA A 358 15.54 2.35 28.35
CA ALA A 358 15.31 3.26 27.24
C ALA A 358 15.20 2.52 25.90
N TYR A 359 16.01 1.47 25.73
CA TYR A 359 15.93 0.58 24.57
C TYR A 359 14.59 -0.15 24.55
N ALA A 360 14.18 -0.70 25.69
CA ALA A 360 12.90 -1.37 25.84
C ALA A 360 11.73 -0.41 25.54
N TYR A 361 11.79 0.83 26.04
CA TYR A 361 10.80 1.84 25.69
C TYR A 361 10.75 2.09 24.18
N ALA A 362 11.89 2.38 23.55
CA ALA A 362 11.96 2.65 22.12
C ALA A 362 11.38 1.48 21.29
N LEU A 363 11.69 0.24 21.69
CA LEU A 363 11.16 -0.98 21.07
C LEU A 363 9.62 -1.06 21.13
N ARG A 364 8.96 -0.47 22.14
CA ARG A 364 7.48 -0.43 22.21
C ARG A 364 6.88 0.63 21.28
N GLN A 365 7.61 1.72 21.04
CA GLN A 365 7.15 2.86 20.24
C GLN A 365 7.27 2.65 18.74
N VAL A 366 8.14 1.73 18.31
CA VAL A 366 8.37 1.44 16.90
C VAL A 366 7.85 0.06 16.51
N ASN A 367 7.63 -0.15 15.22
CA ASN A 367 7.20 -1.44 14.68
C ASN A 367 8.38 -2.27 14.15
N PHE A 368 9.60 -2.06 14.69
CA PHE A 368 10.81 -2.74 14.25
C PHE A 368 11.87 -2.90 15.35
N SER A 369 12.86 -3.78 15.11
CA SER A 369 14.03 -3.94 15.97
C SER A 369 15.33 -3.59 15.20
N PRO A 370 16.16 -2.65 15.69
CA PRO A 370 17.38 -2.25 15.03
C PRO A 370 18.46 -3.32 15.16
N ARG A 371 19.20 -3.59 14.07
CA ARG A 371 20.31 -4.54 14.06
C ARG A 371 21.46 -4.02 13.20
N PRO A 372 22.73 -4.33 13.52
CA PRO A 372 23.87 -3.97 12.68
C PRO A 372 23.79 -4.67 11.32
N GLN A 373 23.41 -3.95 10.26
CA GLN A 373 23.16 -4.53 8.93
C GLN A 373 24.29 -4.32 7.91
N ALA A 374 25.43 -3.78 8.35
CA ALA A 374 26.61 -3.55 7.51
C ALA A 374 26.28 -2.93 6.13
N ARG A 375 26.48 -3.66 5.02
CA ARG A 375 26.21 -3.21 3.64
C ARG A 375 24.89 -3.76 3.04
N SER A 376 24.10 -4.53 3.81
CA SER A 376 22.90 -5.21 3.28
C SER A 376 21.76 -4.22 3.00
N MET A 377 21.69 -3.11 3.72
CA MET A 377 20.72 -2.02 3.48
C MET A 377 21.28 -0.81 2.74
N ASN A 378 20.37 -0.04 2.12
CA ASN A 378 20.75 1.19 1.45
C ASN A 378 20.83 2.37 2.45
N LYS A 379 21.68 3.37 2.16
CA LYS A 379 21.95 4.48 3.10
C LYS A 379 20.71 5.27 3.52
N ARG A 380 19.71 5.38 2.63
CA ARG A 380 18.49 6.13 2.91
C ARG A 380 17.62 5.39 3.93
N GLN A 381 17.48 4.08 3.76
CA GLN A 381 16.77 3.20 4.70
C GLN A 381 17.41 3.25 6.09
N SER A 382 18.73 3.05 6.16
CA SER A 382 19.41 3.06 7.45
C SER A 382 19.31 4.41 8.16
N LYS A 383 19.33 5.53 7.41
CA LYS A 383 19.10 6.86 7.98
C LYS A 383 17.69 7.03 8.55
N MET A 384 16.66 6.61 7.81
CA MET A 384 15.28 6.70 8.28
C MET A 384 15.04 5.88 9.55
N ILE A 385 15.55 4.64 9.59
CA ILE A 385 15.44 3.75 10.74
C ILE A 385 16.13 4.35 11.97
N GLN A 386 17.33 4.89 11.75
CA GLN A 386 18.06 5.62 12.77
C GLN A 386 17.27 6.80 13.33
N GLU A 387 16.68 7.63 12.47
CA GLU A 387 15.92 8.82 12.88
C GLU A 387 14.69 8.45 13.70
N ILE A 388 13.90 7.45 13.26
CA ILE A 388 12.70 7.00 13.98
C ILE A 388 13.07 6.42 15.35
N TRP A 389 14.07 5.53 15.38
CA TRP A 389 14.51 4.89 16.63
C TRP A 389 15.06 5.91 17.62
N ASN A 390 15.98 6.76 17.17
CA ASN A 390 16.62 7.73 18.04
C ASN A 390 15.62 8.76 18.56
N LYS A 391 14.59 9.11 17.78
CA LYS A 391 13.48 9.93 18.27
C LYS A 391 12.71 9.25 19.41
N ALA A 392 12.42 7.94 19.30
CA ALA A 392 11.76 7.22 20.38
C ALA A 392 12.61 7.15 21.66
N VAL A 393 13.94 7.07 21.53
CA VAL A 393 14.86 7.19 22.67
C VAL A 393 14.87 8.61 23.24
N ASP A 394 14.83 9.64 22.40
CA ASP A 394 14.70 11.03 22.85
C ASP A 394 13.38 11.24 23.61
N ASP A 395 12.28 10.69 23.11
CA ASP A 395 10.98 10.74 23.79
C ASP A 395 11.04 10.06 25.18
N TYR A 396 11.79 8.97 25.35
CA TYR A 396 12.03 8.35 26.68
C TYR A 396 12.80 9.26 27.63
N ILE A 397 13.85 9.90 27.13
CA ILE A 397 14.69 10.81 27.92
C ILE A 397 13.86 12.00 28.41
N ASP A 398 13.00 12.52 27.54
CA ASP A 398 12.16 13.69 27.83
C ASP A 398 11.04 13.38 28.86
N LEU A 399 10.68 12.10 29.09
CA LEU A 399 9.79 11.69 30.20
C LEU A 399 10.40 11.92 31.60
N GLY A 400 11.73 11.99 31.71
CA GLY A 400 12.43 12.29 32.96
C GLY A 400 12.31 11.22 34.06
N HIS A 401 11.86 10.01 33.74
CA HIS A 401 11.76 8.89 34.71
C HIS A 401 13.10 8.21 34.99
N ASP A 402 14.04 8.29 34.04
CA ASP A 402 15.39 7.75 34.18
C ASP A 402 16.32 8.78 34.84
N ARG A 403 16.99 8.38 35.92
CA ARG A 403 17.88 9.27 36.68
C ARG A 403 19.28 9.38 36.08
N ARG A 404 19.62 8.55 35.08
CA ARG A 404 20.92 8.58 34.41
C ARG A 404 21.07 9.88 33.60
N ALA A 405 22.31 10.30 33.38
CA ALA A 405 22.55 11.44 32.52
C ALA A 405 22.10 11.14 31.08
N ARG A 406 21.57 12.13 30.34
CA ARG A 406 21.13 11.98 28.94
C ARG A 406 22.13 11.21 28.09
N ILE A 407 23.41 11.55 28.21
CA ILE A 407 24.50 10.93 27.44
C ILE A 407 24.68 9.43 27.74
N GLU A 408 24.37 8.97 28.95
CA GLU A 408 24.46 7.55 29.32
C GLU A 408 23.31 6.76 28.68
N ILE A 409 22.11 7.33 28.70
CA ILE A 409 20.93 6.73 28.06
C ILE A 409 21.14 6.65 26.53
N GLU A 410 21.64 7.73 25.93
CA GLU A 410 21.95 7.77 24.49
C GLU A 410 23.01 6.72 24.10
N ARG A 411 24.02 6.51 24.95
CA ARG A 411 25.06 5.49 24.73
C ARG A 411 24.52 4.07 24.77
N SER A 412 23.56 3.80 25.65
CA SER A 412 22.96 2.48 25.78
C SER A 412 21.93 2.18 24.69
N ALA A 413 21.18 3.18 24.22
CA ALA A 413 19.98 2.94 23.41
C ALA A 413 20.00 3.51 22.00
N LYS A 414 20.79 4.55 21.67
CA LYS A 414 20.78 5.13 20.31
C LYS A 414 21.56 4.30 19.30
N ILE A 415 21.11 4.35 18.05
CA ILE A 415 21.70 3.63 16.92
C ILE A 415 22.35 4.57 15.90
N GLY A 416 23.36 4.04 15.21
CA GLY A 416 24.11 4.64 14.12
C GLY A 416 23.53 4.32 12.73
N LEU A 417 24.13 4.89 11.67
CA LEU A 417 23.74 4.63 10.26
C LEU A 417 23.92 3.18 9.80
N SER A 418 24.62 2.33 10.55
CA SER A 418 24.68 0.90 10.27
C SER A 418 23.59 0.11 11.00
N ASN A 419 22.66 0.80 11.67
CA ASN A 419 21.63 0.27 12.57
C ASN A 419 22.16 -0.54 13.76
N GLY A 420 23.46 -0.43 14.05
CA GLY A 420 24.04 -0.87 15.32
C GLY A 420 24.24 0.31 16.25
N ALA A 421 24.80 0.08 17.45
CA ALA A 421 25.08 1.14 18.43
C ALA A 421 25.68 2.42 17.82
N LEU A 422 25.12 3.57 18.20
CA LEU A 422 25.64 4.89 17.83
C LEU A 422 27.04 5.11 18.41
N TYR A 423 27.26 4.64 19.64
CA TYR A 423 28.53 4.71 20.35
C TYR A 423 29.07 3.29 20.56
N ARG A 424 30.23 2.99 19.98
CA ARG A 424 30.84 1.65 20.07
C ARG A 424 31.73 1.51 21.30
N LEU A 425 31.78 0.30 21.83
CA LEU A 425 32.52 -0.08 23.03
C LEU A 425 33.47 -1.25 22.76
N CYS A 426 34.65 -1.22 23.37
CA CYS A 426 35.61 -2.31 23.35
C CYS A 426 35.27 -3.36 24.42
N GLU A 427 35.30 -4.65 24.04
CA GLU A 427 34.92 -5.79 24.90
C GLU A 427 36.08 -6.42 25.67
N GLY A 428 37.32 -5.95 25.49
CA GLY A 428 38.41 -6.43 26.33
C GLY A 428 38.13 -6.14 27.79
N GLU A 429 38.26 -7.16 28.64
CA GLU A 429 38.24 -7.01 30.10
C GLU A 429 39.11 -5.81 30.50
N ASP A 430 38.52 -4.91 31.30
CA ASP A 430 39.14 -3.68 31.78
C ASP A 430 39.61 -2.67 30.71
N CYS A 431 39.15 -2.75 29.46
CA CYS A 431 39.57 -1.80 28.43
C CYS A 431 38.87 -0.44 28.54
N GLY A 432 37.54 -0.45 28.71
CA GLY A 432 36.73 0.76 28.84
C GLY A 432 36.76 1.75 27.65
N LYS A 433 37.40 1.38 26.52
CA LYS A 433 37.49 2.26 25.34
C LYS A 433 36.12 2.40 24.67
N MET A 434 35.70 3.65 24.47
CA MET A 434 34.40 4.01 23.94
C MET A 434 34.53 5.10 22.87
N GLU A 435 33.78 4.96 21.78
CA GLU A 435 33.61 5.99 20.75
C GLU A 435 32.98 7.26 21.35
N GLY A 436 33.52 8.43 21.04
CA GLY A 436 33.04 9.72 21.52
C GLY A 436 33.59 10.20 22.88
N LYS A 437 34.15 9.33 23.74
CA LYS A 437 34.83 9.79 24.98
C LYS A 437 36.25 10.29 24.67
N ASN A 438 37.06 9.45 24.03
CA ASN A 438 38.47 9.72 23.69
C ASN A 438 38.84 9.31 22.24
N ILE A 439 37.89 8.76 21.47
CA ILE A 439 38.13 8.13 20.17
C ILE A 439 37.06 8.61 19.18
N LYS A 440 37.47 9.19 18.06
CA LYS A 440 36.57 9.74 17.03
C LYS A 440 35.76 8.66 16.30
N THR A 441 36.31 7.46 16.14
CA THR A 441 35.62 6.30 15.54
C THR A 441 36.26 5.01 16.03
N LEU A 442 35.51 4.10 16.66
CA LEU A 442 36.06 2.84 17.18
C LEU A 442 35.65 1.67 16.28
N ARG A 443 36.50 1.32 15.31
CA ARG A 443 36.25 0.16 14.42
C ARG A 443 36.71 -1.17 15.01
N VAL A 444 37.94 -1.19 15.54
CA VAL A 444 38.58 -2.30 16.24
C VAL A 444 39.44 -1.69 17.35
N CYS A 445 39.41 -2.22 18.57
CA CYS A 445 40.29 -1.74 19.62
C CYS A 445 41.74 -2.13 19.30
N SER A 446 42.65 -1.16 19.22
CA SER A 446 44.06 -1.43 18.91
C SER A 446 44.75 -2.34 19.92
N LYS A 447 44.32 -2.29 21.20
CA LYS A 447 44.85 -3.07 22.33
C LYS A 447 44.20 -4.46 22.42
N CYS A 448 42.87 -4.52 22.49
CA CYS A 448 42.13 -5.76 22.76
C CYS A 448 41.67 -6.49 21.50
N LYS A 449 41.82 -5.87 20.32
CA LYS A 449 41.34 -6.38 19.02
C LYS A 449 39.83 -6.69 18.93
N MET A 450 39.05 -6.37 19.96
CA MET A 450 37.59 -6.58 20.06
C MET A 450 36.81 -5.26 19.99
N VAL A 451 35.58 -5.28 19.45
CA VAL A 451 34.57 -4.19 19.46
C VAL A 451 33.17 -4.79 19.33
N ARG A 452 32.23 -4.38 20.20
CA ARG A 452 30.81 -4.70 20.05
C ARG A 452 30.10 -3.65 19.19
N PRO A 453 29.25 -4.03 18.23
CA PRO A 453 28.02 -3.31 17.95
C PRO A 453 26.98 -3.80 18.96
N ILE A 454 26.70 -3.02 20.01
CA ILE A 454 25.70 -3.40 21.02
C ILE A 454 24.36 -3.62 20.28
N LEU A 455 23.76 -4.79 20.52
CA LEU A 455 22.43 -5.20 20.03
C LEU A 455 21.35 -4.49 20.82
#